data_AF-A0A1W9M7Q5-F1
#
_entry.id   AF-A0A1W9M7Q5-F1
#
_cell.length_a   1.000
_cell.length_b   1.000
_cell.length_c   1.000
_cell.angle_alpha   90.00
_cell.angle_beta   90.00
_cell.angle_gamma   90.00
#
_symmetry.space_group_name_H-M   'P 1'
#
loop_
_entity.id
_entity.type
_entity.pdbx_description
1 polymer ?
#
loop_
_entity_poly.entity_id
_entity_poly.type
_entity_poly.pdbx_seq_one_letter_code
_entity_poly.pdbx_strand_id
1 'polypeptide(L)'
;MLRPLVHEYQGKFGIFFTWTGLVSAWFLCCADPAHAIQTHAEPEGIVVHQLAHVVFLLAMVGMVLRIRFSELRTRRSWRYFSRGAMVLACWNLWAFSGHQLEMLVSRANLRVALGQPPTLLLDSWVTIFYYVYKMDHCILVPAMILFYLGMRHLISEDR
;
A
#
# COMPACT_ATOMS: atom_id res chain seq x y z
N MET A 1 29.97 30.01 21.51
CA MET A 1 30.65 28.78 21.05
C MET A 1 29.56 27.74 20.76
N LEU A 2 29.03 27.70 19.54
CA LEU A 2 27.91 26.85 19.14
C LEU A 2 28.45 25.61 18.43
N ARG A 3 28.24 24.41 19.00
CA ARG A 3 28.53 23.13 18.34
C ARG A 3 27.48 22.87 17.24
N PRO A 4 27.87 22.32 16.07
CA PRO A 4 26.90 21.95 15.05
C PRO A 4 26.24 20.60 15.39
N LEU A 5 24.94 20.63 15.71
CA LEU A 5 24.06 19.46 15.92
C LEU A 5 23.64 18.75 14.61
N VAL A 6 24.39 18.94 13.53
CA VAL A 6 23.98 18.50 12.18
C VAL A 6 24.41 17.06 11.88
N HIS A 7 25.36 16.50 12.63
CA HIS A 7 25.97 15.22 12.27
C HIS A 7 25.25 13.96 12.80
N GLU A 8 24.33 14.09 13.77
CA GLU A 8 23.75 12.93 14.46
C GLU A 8 22.45 12.40 13.83
N TYR A 9 21.82 13.17 12.94
CA TYR A 9 20.53 12.81 12.33
C TYR A 9 20.65 12.07 10.99
N GLN A 10 21.82 12.03 10.35
CA GLN A 10 22.00 11.39 9.04
C GLN A 10 22.14 9.86 9.12
N GLY A 11 22.65 9.31 10.23
CA GLY A 11 22.84 7.86 10.39
C GLY A 11 21.56 7.05 10.59
N LYS A 12 20.53 7.66 11.22
CA LYS A 12 19.29 6.94 11.57
C LYS A 12 18.35 6.73 10.38
N PHE A 13 18.43 7.59 9.36
CA PHE A 13 17.60 7.47 8.16
C PHE A 13 18.07 6.37 7.20
N GLY A 14 19.39 6.22 7.01
CA GLY A 14 19.96 5.16 6.16
C GLY A 14 19.74 3.76 6.74
N ILE A 15 19.80 3.63 8.06
CA ILE A 15 19.54 2.36 8.77
C ILE A 15 18.06 1.96 8.62
N PHE A 16 17.11 2.90 8.73
CA PHE A 16 15.69 2.60 8.56
C PHE A 16 15.37 2.08 7.14
N PHE A 17 15.92 2.70 6.09
CA PHE A 17 15.70 2.28 4.70
C PHE A 17 16.36 0.95 4.34
N THR A 18 17.51 0.63 4.94
CA THR A 18 18.19 -0.65 4.73
C THR A 18 17.45 -1.80 5.43
N TRP A 19 16.95 -1.59 6.64
CA TRP A 19 16.14 -2.60 7.33
C TRP A 19 14.78 -2.82 6.65
N THR A 20 14.09 -1.77 6.19
CA THR A 20 12.85 -1.96 5.43
C THR A 20 13.10 -2.67 4.12
N GLY A 21 14.18 -2.34 3.39
CA GLY A 21 14.57 -3.05 2.18
C GLY A 21 14.86 -4.54 2.41
N LEU A 22 15.61 -4.86 3.46
CA LEU A 22 15.95 -6.25 3.82
C LEU A 22 14.72 -7.04 4.29
N VAL A 23 13.84 -6.44 5.09
CA VAL A 23 12.59 -7.07 5.54
C VAL A 23 11.66 -7.31 4.36
N SER A 24 11.51 -6.33 3.44
CA SER A 24 10.73 -6.52 2.22
C SER A 24 11.31 -7.63 1.34
N ALA A 25 12.64 -7.68 1.17
CA ALA A 25 13.30 -8.76 0.42
C ALA A 25 13.09 -10.13 1.08
N TRP A 26 13.13 -10.21 2.41
CA TRP A 26 12.83 -11.44 3.15
C TRP A 26 11.40 -11.92 2.95
N PHE A 27 10.40 -11.02 3.01
CA PHE A 27 9.01 -11.37 2.74
C PHE A 27 8.80 -11.88 1.31
N LEU A 28 9.55 -11.37 0.33
CA LEU A 28 9.51 -11.87 -1.05
C LEU A 28 10.12 -13.28 -1.17
N CYS A 29 11.11 -13.62 -0.34
CA CYS A 29 11.75 -14.95 -0.35
C CYS A 29 10.99 -16.02 0.47
N CYS A 30 10.06 -15.60 1.33
CA CYS A 30 9.28 -16.49 2.20
C CYS A 30 7.78 -16.33 1.98
N ALA A 31 7.35 -16.17 0.73
CA ALA A 31 5.94 -16.07 0.38
C ALA A 31 5.26 -17.45 0.51
N ASP A 32 4.27 -17.53 1.39
CA ASP A 32 3.37 -18.69 1.54
C ASP A 32 1.99 -18.33 0.93
N PRO A 33 1.15 -19.29 0.50
CA PRO A 33 -0.16 -18.99 -0.08
C PRO A 33 -1.04 -18.19 0.89
N ALA A 34 -1.21 -16.90 0.61
CA ALA A 34 -2.20 -16.09 1.30
C ALA A 34 -3.58 -16.46 0.76
N HIS A 35 -4.41 -17.13 1.58
CA HIS A 35 -5.80 -17.47 1.29
C HIS A 35 -6.75 -16.25 1.26
N ALA A 36 -6.27 -15.09 0.81
CA ALA A 36 -6.96 -13.80 0.88
C ALA A 36 -7.57 -13.37 -0.47
N ILE A 37 -7.86 -14.29 -1.38
CA ILE A 37 -8.50 -13.96 -2.67
C ILE A 37 -10.01 -14.01 -2.48
N GLN A 38 -10.63 -12.83 -2.41
CA GLN A 38 -12.07 -12.68 -2.55
C GLN A 38 -12.41 -12.46 -4.03
N THR A 39 -13.08 -13.42 -4.65
CA THR A 39 -13.60 -13.26 -6.02
C THR A 39 -14.88 -12.43 -5.99
N HIS A 40 -14.97 -11.39 -6.81
CA HIS A 40 -16.19 -10.61 -6.99
C HIS A 40 -17.05 -11.22 -8.12
N ALA A 41 -18.38 -11.12 -7.99
CA ALA A 41 -19.28 -11.54 -9.06
C ALA A 41 -19.17 -10.58 -10.26
N GLU A 42 -18.98 -11.13 -11.47
CA GLU A 42 -19.06 -10.38 -12.72
C GLU A 42 -20.53 -10.12 -13.08
N PRO A 43 -20.89 -8.95 -13.66
CA PRO A 43 -20.07 -7.75 -13.90
C PRO A 43 -20.27 -6.62 -12.86
N GLU A 44 -21.33 -6.63 -12.05
CA GLU A 44 -21.66 -5.50 -11.17
C GLU A 44 -20.61 -5.30 -10.07
N GLY A 45 -20.03 -6.41 -9.58
CA GLY A 45 -19.02 -6.39 -8.53
C GLY A 45 -17.77 -5.60 -8.91
N ILE A 46 -17.25 -5.81 -10.13
CA ILE A 46 -16.02 -5.12 -10.57
C ILE A 46 -16.27 -3.63 -10.82
N VAL A 47 -17.43 -3.26 -11.35
CA VAL A 47 -17.78 -1.84 -11.58
C VAL A 47 -17.86 -1.08 -10.27
N VAL A 48 -18.60 -1.61 -9.29
CA VAL A 48 -18.73 -0.98 -7.97
C VAL A 48 -17.38 -0.95 -7.24
N HIS A 49 -16.57 -1.99 -7.38
CA HIS A 49 -15.23 -2.04 -6.79
C HIS A 49 -14.30 -0.95 -7.37
N GLN A 50 -14.28 -0.78 -8.69
CA GLN A 50 -13.49 0.27 -9.32
C GLN A 50 -13.99 1.68 -8.96
N LEU A 51 -15.30 1.87 -8.84
CA LEU A 51 -15.86 3.12 -8.34
C LEU A 51 -15.42 3.39 -6.89
N ALA A 52 -15.37 2.35 -6.04
CA ALA A 52 -14.90 2.48 -4.66
C ALA A 52 -13.44 2.95 -4.61
N HIS A 53 -12.56 2.46 -5.49
CA HIS A 53 -11.19 2.98 -5.61
C HIS A 53 -11.14 4.46 -5.98
N VAL A 54 -12.01 4.93 -6.88
CA VAL A 54 -12.06 6.36 -7.25
C VAL A 54 -12.48 7.21 -6.06
N VAL A 55 -13.56 6.83 -5.37
CA VAL A 55 -14.05 7.55 -4.19
C VAL A 55 -13.00 7.53 -3.07
N PHE A 56 -12.36 6.39 -2.86
CA PHE A 56 -11.31 6.22 -1.85
C PHE A 56 -10.08 7.09 -2.15
N LEU A 57 -9.64 7.15 -3.41
CA LEU A 57 -8.55 8.03 -3.83
C LEU A 57 -8.87 9.51 -3.51
N LEU A 58 -10.08 9.96 -3.87
CA LEU A 58 -10.54 11.31 -3.59
C LEU A 58 -10.57 11.60 -2.09
N ALA A 59 -11.01 10.63 -1.27
CA ALA A 59 -11.01 10.74 0.18
C ALA A 59 -9.58 10.87 0.75
N MET A 60 -8.63 10.05 0.29
CA MET A 60 -7.24 10.11 0.73
C MET A 60 -6.58 11.43 0.34
N VAL A 61 -6.75 11.88 -0.91
CA VAL A 61 -6.25 13.19 -1.35
C VAL A 61 -6.90 14.31 -0.55
N GLY A 62 -8.22 14.28 -0.37
CA GLY A 62 -8.95 15.24 0.44
C GLY A 62 -8.45 15.32 1.89
N MET A 63 -8.16 14.18 2.51
CA MET A 63 -7.56 14.11 3.85
C MET A 63 -6.19 14.77 3.89
N VAL A 64 -5.31 14.48 2.92
CA VAL A 64 -3.98 15.10 2.82
C VAL A 64 -4.09 16.61 2.68
N LEU A 65 -4.97 17.10 1.80
CA LEU A 65 -5.18 18.54 1.61
C LEU A 65 -5.72 19.22 2.87
N ARG A 66 -6.71 18.62 3.53
CA ARG A 66 -7.26 19.13 4.80
C ARG A 66 -6.20 19.23 5.89
N ILE A 67 -5.34 18.22 6.03
CA ILE A 67 -4.23 18.26 6.99
C ILE A 67 -3.22 19.35 6.59
N ARG A 68 -2.89 19.45 5.30
CA ARG A 68 -1.90 20.40 4.77
C ARG A 68 -2.28 21.86 4.99
N PHE A 69 -3.57 22.18 4.84
CA PHE A 69 -4.13 23.53 4.92
C PHE A 69 -4.79 23.86 6.27
N SER A 70 -4.60 23.04 7.30
CA SER A 70 -5.03 23.33 8.66
C SER A 70 -3.86 23.33 9.63
N GLU A 71 -4.10 23.80 10.86
CA GLU A 71 -3.14 23.75 11.95
C GLU A 71 -2.73 22.31 12.33
N LEU A 72 -3.49 21.30 11.88
CA LEU A 72 -3.18 19.87 12.08
C LEU A 72 -1.81 19.50 11.50
N ARG A 73 -1.32 20.19 10.47
CA ARG A 73 0.01 19.94 9.89
C ARG A 73 1.15 20.05 10.92
N THR A 74 0.96 20.86 11.96
CA THR A 74 1.97 21.09 13.00
C THR A 74 2.08 19.93 13.98
N ARG A 75 0.97 19.18 14.17
CA ARG A 75 0.89 18.03 15.08
C ARG A 75 1.57 16.80 14.47
N ARG A 76 2.36 16.09 15.29
CA ARG A 76 3.16 14.95 14.82
C ARG A 76 2.27 13.78 14.42
N SER A 77 1.21 13.50 15.18
CA SER A 77 0.17 12.53 14.86
C SER A 77 -0.39 12.68 13.43
N TRP A 78 -0.80 13.90 13.09
CA TRP A 78 -1.39 14.24 11.80
C TRP A 78 -0.41 14.21 10.63
N ARG A 79 0.89 14.44 10.87
CA ARG A 79 1.93 14.23 9.84
C ARG A 79 2.06 12.74 9.47
N TYR A 80 1.92 11.82 10.43
CA TYR A 80 1.90 10.39 10.13
C TYR A 80 0.63 10.02 9.34
N PHE A 81 -0.55 10.51 9.74
CA PHE A 81 -1.77 10.28 8.98
C PHE A 81 -1.71 10.82 7.55
N SER A 82 -1.17 12.03 7.36
CA SER A 82 -0.99 12.60 6.01
C SER A 82 -0.05 11.75 5.15
N ARG A 83 1.08 11.28 5.70
CA ARG A 83 2.00 10.38 4.98
C ARG A 83 1.35 9.03 4.69
N GLY A 84 0.64 8.46 5.66
CA GLY A 84 -0.11 7.20 5.52
C GLY A 84 -1.15 7.31 4.41
N ALA A 85 -1.94 8.39 4.38
CA ALA A 85 -2.93 8.66 3.35
C ALA A 85 -2.30 8.82 1.96
N MET A 86 -1.13 9.46 1.83
CA MET A 86 -0.40 9.53 0.56
C MET A 86 0.05 8.14 0.07
N VAL A 87 0.65 7.33 0.94
CA VAL A 87 1.08 5.96 0.56
C VAL A 87 -0.12 5.09 0.22
N LEU A 88 -1.23 5.24 0.96
CA LEU A 88 -2.46 4.49 0.72
C LEU A 88 -3.18 4.93 -0.57
N ALA A 89 -3.06 6.20 -0.96
CA ALA A 89 -3.49 6.68 -2.29
C ALA A 89 -2.65 6.04 -3.41
N CYS A 90 -1.33 5.90 -3.22
CA CYS A 90 -0.47 5.19 -4.16
C CYS A 90 -0.83 3.70 -4.24
N TRP A 91 -1.07 3.03 -3.10
CA TRP A 91 -1.57 1.65 -3.08
C TRP A 91 -2.91 1.53 -3.80
N ASN A 92 -3.83 2.47 -3.61
CA ASN A 92 -5.13 2.44 -4.26
C ASN A 92 -5.01 2.53 -5.79
N LEU A 93 -4.17 3.42 -6.31
CA LEU A 93 -3.88 3.49 -7.75
C LEU A 93 -3.24 2.19 -8.26
N TRP A 94 -2.35 1.59 -7.46
CA TRP A 94 -1.74 0.32 -7.77
C TRP A 94 -2.78 -0.80 -7.86
N ALA A 95 -3.63 -0.98 -6.85
CA ALA A 95 -4.71 -1.97 -6.83
C ALA A 95 -5.70 -1.76 -7.99
N PHE A 96 -6.14 -0.50 -8.22
CA PHE A 96 -6.99 -0.13 -9.35
C PHE A 96 -6.40 -0.61 -10.68
N SER A 97 -5.13 -0.31 -10.95
CA SER A 97 -4.44 -0.77 -12.16
C SER A 97 -4.31 -2.29 -12.24
N GLY A 98 -4.07 -2.97 -11.11
CA GLY A 98 -4.04 -4.42 -11.03
C GLY A 98 -5.37 -5.06 -11.45
N HIS A 99 -6.49 -4.48 -11.03
CA HIS A 99 -7.82 -4.92 -11.46
C HIS A 99 -8.12 -4.61 -12.93
N GLN A 100 -7.58 -3.52 -13.49
CA GLN A 100 -7.67 -3.29 -14.94
C GLN A 100 -6.93 -4.37 -15.73
N LEU A 101 -5.75 -4.79 -15.25
CA LEU A 101 -5.00 -5.90 -15.86
C LEU A 101 -5.70 -7.24 -15.69
N GLU A 102 -6.36 -7.46 -14.55
CA GLU A 102 -7.15 -8.68 -14.29
C GLU A 102 -8.20 -8.93 -15.38
N MET A 103 -8.86 -7.86 -15.86
CA MET A 103 -9.83 -7.95 -16.97
C MET A 103 -9.19 -8.30 -18.32
N LEU A 104 -7.88 -8.13 -18.47
CA LEU A 104 -7.12 -8.44 -19.70
C LEU A 104 -6.45 -9.82 -19.63
N VAL A 105 -6.31 -10.41 -18.44
CA VAL A 105 -5.73 -11.74 -18.27
C VAL A 105 -6.71 -12.80 -18.75
N SER A 106 -6.27 -13.63 -19.70
CA SER A 106 -7.07 -14.77 -20.17
C SER A 106 -7.31 -15.76 -19.05
N ARG A 107 -8.54 -16.28 -18.94
CA ARG A 107 -8.88 -17.37 -18.01
C ARG A 107 -8.03 -18.63 -18.23
N ALA A 108 -7.49 -18.83 -19.42
CA ALA A 108 -6.57 -19.95 -19.70
C ALA A 108 -5.24 -19.85 -18.93
N ASN A 109 -4.84 -18.62 -18.56
CA ASN A 109 -3.58 -18.34 -17.86
C ASN A 109 -3.74 -18.43 -16.33
N LEU A 110 -4.98 -18.49 -15.84
CA LEU A 110 -5.31 -18.66 -14.43
C LEU A 110 -5.85 -20.06 -14.19
N ARG A 111 -5.09 -20.88 -13.46
CA ARG A 111 -5.57 -22.19 -13.02
C ARG A 111 -5.93 -22.10 -11.55
N VAL A 112 -7.21 -22.29 -11.27
CA VAL A 112 -7.75 -22.40 -9.92
C VAL A 112 -8.31 -23.81 -9.79
N ALA A 113 -7.65 -24.65 -9.00
CA ALA A 113 -8.10 -26.01 -8.70
C ALA A 113 -8.41 -26.13 -7.20
N LEU A 114 -9.46 -26.88 -6.87
CA LEU A 114 -9.90 -27.04 -5.49
C LEU A 114 -8.77 -27.66 -4.65
N GLY A 115 -8.41 -27.02 -3.54
CA GLY A 115 -7.33 -27.49 -2.65
C GLY A 115 -5.91 -27.31 -3.19
N GLN A 116 -5.73 -26.55 -4.27
CA GLN A 116 -4.41 -26.16 -4.78
C GLN A 116 -4.26 -24.64 -4.74
N PRO A 117 -3.04 -24.11 -4.50
CA PRO A 117 -2.79 -22.69 -4.65
C PRO A 117 -3.06 -22.29 -6.11
N PRO A 118 -3.68 -21.13 -6.35
CA PRO A 118 -3.91 -20.65 -7.70
C PRO A 118 -2.57 -20.44 -8.41
N THR A 119 -2.45 -20.91 -9.64
CA THR A 119 -1.24 -20.74 -10.45
C THR A 119 -1.51 -19.82 -11.62
N LEU A 120 -0.57 -18.92 -11.88
CA LEU A 120 -0.58 -17.99 -13.02
C LEU A 120 0.53 -18.37 -13.99
N LEU A 121 0.19 -18.55 -15.26
CA LEU A 121 1.17 -18.70 -16.34
C LEU A 121 1.68 -17.31 -16.77
N LEU A 122 3.00 -17.10 -16.73
CA LEU A 122 3.65 -15.87 -17.17
C LEU A 122 4.09 -16.00 -18.62
N ASP A 123 3.19 -15.73 -19.56
CA ASP A 123 3.41 -15.89 -21.00
C ASP A 123 3.48 -14.56 -21.77
N SER A 124 3.12 -13.46 -21.11
CA SER A 124 2.90 -12.16 -21.74
C SER A 124 3.17 -11.01 -20.78
N TRP A 125 3.45 -9.83 -21.31
CA TRP A 125 3.64 -8.62 -20.51
C TRP A 125 2.44 -8.33 -19.59
N VAL A 126 1.21 -8.63 -20.04
CA VAL A 126 0.00 -8.47 -19.23
C VAL A 126 0.06 -9.36 -17.98
N THR A 127 0.40 -10.64 -18.12
CA THR A 127 0.51 -11.57 -16.97
C THR A 127 1.66 -11.19 -16.03
N ILE A 128 2.78 -10.69 -16.55
CA ILE A 128 3.90 -10.19 -15.74
C ILE A 128 3.48 -8.98 -14.91
N PHE A 129 2.87 -7.97 -15.55
CA PHE A 129 2.39 -6.81 -14.81
C PHE A 129 1.29 -7.19 -13.82
N TYR A 130 0.33 -8.05 -14.21
CA TYR A 130 -0.70 -8.54 -13.30
C TYR A 130 -0.09 -9.18 -12.04
N TYR A 131 0.93 -10.04 -12.20
CA TYR A 131 1.66 -10.62 -11.07
C TYR A 131 2.32 -9.56 -10.18
N VAL A 132 3.01 -8.59 -10.78
CA VAL A 132 3.63 -7.48 -10.04
C VAL A 132 2.57 -6.69 -9.28
N TYR A 133 1.46 -6.35 -9.92
CA TYR A 133 0.38 -5.59 -9.30
C TYR A 133 -0.32 -6.34 -8.16
N LYS A 134 -0.33 -7.68 -8.16
CA LYS A 134 -0.80 -8.47 -7.01
C LYS A 134 0.12 -8.41 -5.78
N MET A 135 1.34 -7.85 -5.89
CA MET A 135 2.23 -7.58 -4.75
C MET A 135 1.90 -6.26 -4.04
N ASP A 136 0.63 -5.87 -4.03
CA ASP A 136 0.11 -4.61 -3.50
C ASP A 136 0.32 -4.46 -1.97
N HIS A 137 0.41 -5.59 -1.25
CA HIS A 137 0.71 -5.64 0.18
C HIS A 137 2.03 -4.94 0.54
N CYS A 138 3.00 -4.92 -0.39
CA CYS A 138 4.26 -4.22 -0.22
C CYS A 138 4.08 -2.70 -0.02
N ILE A 139 2.96 -2.13 -0.46
CA ILE A 139 2.61 -0.71 -0.32
C ILE A 139 1.58 -0.52 0.80
N LEU A 140 0.59 -1.42 0.89
CA LEU A 140 -0.46 -1.36 1.91
C LEU A 140 0.09 -1.44 3.34
N VAL A 141 0.98 -2.39 3.61
CA VAL A 141 1.50 -2.62 4.98
C VAL A 141 2.28 -1.41 5.51
N PRO A 142 3.22 -0.80 4.74
CA PRO A 142 3.83 0.47 5.15
C PRO A 142 2.82 1.59 5.43
N ALA A 143 1.75 1.71 4.63
CA ALA A 143 0.71 2.70 4.89
C ALA A 143 0.02 2.44 6.24
N MET A 144 -0.34 1.20 6.54
CA MET A 144 -0.96 0.82 7.82
C MET A 144 -0.05 1.11 9.02
N ILE A 145 1.26 0.88 8.90
CA ILE A 145 2.23 1.24 9.95
C ILE A 145 2.22 2.75 10.20
N LEU A 146 2.16 3.59 9.16
CA LEU A 146 2.06 5.05 9.32
C LEU A 146 0.77 5.45 10.04
N PHE A 147 -0.37 4.84 9.71
CA PHE A 147 -1.63 5.07 10.44
C PHE A 147 -1.52 4.66 11.91
N TYR A 148 -0.92 3.50 12.21
CA TYR A 148 -0.67 3.05 13.57
C TYR A 148 0.19 4.04 14.37
N LEU A 149 1.30 4.53 13.78
CA LEU A 149 2.14 5.55 14.41
C LEU A 149 1.39 6.86 14.62
N GLY A 150 0.52 7.25 13.67
CA GLY A 150 -0.38 8.40 13.81
C GLY A 150 -1.29 8.27 15.03
N MET A 151 -1.94 7.13 15.21
CA MET A 151 -2.81 6.85 16.37
C MET A 151 -2.03 6.86 17.68
N ARG A 152 -0.84 6.24 17.73
CA ARG A 152 0.01 6.26 18.93
C ARG A 152 0.38 7.68 19.35
N HIS A 153 0.74 8.52 18.39
CA HIS A 153 1.08 9.90 18.68
C HIS A 153 -0.14 10.74 19.05
N LEU A 154 -1.29 10.48 18.46
CA LEU A 154 -2.54 11.18 18.80
C LEU A 154 -2.89 10.96 20.27
N ILE A 155 -2.87 9.70 20.73
CA ILE A 155 -3.12 9.34 22.14
C ILE A 155 -2.11 10.00 23.09
N SER A 156 -0.85 10.18 22.67
CA SER A 156 0.17 10.85 23.50
C SER A 156 0.05 12.36 23.52
N GLU A 157 -0.51 12.98 22.47
CA GLU A 157 -0.70 14.43 22.37
C GLU A 157 -1.98 14.91 23.08
N ASP A 158 -2.96 14.02 23.24
CA ASP A 158 -4.23 14.31 23.91
C ASP A 158 -4.18 14.06 25.44
N ARG A 159 -3.04 13.62 25.99
CA ARG A 159 -2.75 13.50 27.43
C ARG A 159 -1.98 14.70 27.93
#